data_AF-A0A7I7SCV8-F1
#
_entry.id   AF-A0A7I7SCV8-F1
#
_cell.length_a   1.000
_cell.length_b   1.000
_cell.length_c   1.000
_cell.angle_alpha   90.00
_cell.angle_beta   90.00
_cell.angle_gamma   90.00
#
_symmetry.space_group_name_H-M   'P 1'
#
loop_
_entity.id
_entity.type
_entity.pdbx_description
1 polymer ?
#
loop_
_entity_poly.entity_id
_entity_poly.type
_entity_poly.pdbx_seq_one_letter_code
_entity_poly.pdbx_strand_id
1 'polypeptide(L)'
;MTANTTHPVDSTRPTMGSIPNEDLDRLIAATDAEHAELDAKYAHVPPPADAREVHDWEDNGGELPERHFWGTLIECGQNAGVSVHGFQRGDGVVTERWIVAYNTDEMIAPTARSVAEALFEVADELDAIQESEK
;
A
#
# COMPACT_ATOMS: atom_id res chain seq x y z
N MET A 1 37.24 -8.79 40.74
CA MET A 1 35.94 -9.06 41.38
C MET A 1 35.07 -7.84 41.16
N THR A 2 34.24 -7.86 40.12
CA THR A 2 33.30 -6.78 39.77
C THR A 2 31.90 -7.30 40.03
N ALA A 3 31.16 -6.60 40.91
CA ALA A 3 29.80 -6.95 41.27
C ALA A 3 28.86 -6.63 40.10
N ASN A 4 28.05 -7.61 39.71
CA ASN A 4 27.04 -7.47 38.66
C ASN A 4 25.74 -6.98 39.31
N THR A 5 25.33 -5.75 39.03
CA THR A 5 24.08 -5.17 39.55
C THR A 5 22.94 -5.55 38.60
N THR A 6 22.06 -6.45 39.03
CA THR A 6 20.85 -6.80 38.29
C THR A 6 19.75 -5.80 38.63
N HIS A 7 19.30 -5.01 37.66
CA HIS A 7 18.10 -4.19 37.79
C HIS A 7 16.85 -5.08 37.61
N PRO A 8 15.83 -4.98 38.49
CA PRO A 8 14.58 -5.69 38.30
C PRO A 8 13.81 -5.09 37.11
N VAL A 9 13.41 -5.94 36.17
CA VAL A 9 12.51 -5.57 35.07
C VAL A 9 11.10 -5.46 35.64
N ASP A 10 10.61 -4.23 35.78
CA ASP A 10 9.22 -3.96 36.11
C ASP A 10 8.33 -4.54 34.99
N SER A 11 7.58 -5.59 35.34
CA SER A 11 6.75 -6.36 34.40
C SER A 11 5.32 -5.83 34.28
N THR A 12 5.08 -4.57 34.66
CA THR A 12 3.77 -3.90 34.53
C THR A 12 3.50 -3.38 33.11
N ARG A 13 3.85 -4.16 32.08
CA ARG A 13 3.40 -3.87 30.71
C ARG A 13 1.88 -4.08 30.68
N PRO A 14 1.04 -3.05 30.47
CA PRO A 14 -0.39 -3.27 30.39
C PRO A 14 -0.65 -4.24 29.24
N THR A 15 -1.31 -5.35 29.53
CA THR A 15 -1.91 -6.20 28.49
C THR A 15 -2.83 -5.28 27.69
N MET A 16 -2.53 -5.08 26.40
CA MET A 16 -3.50 -4.45 25.49
C MET A 16 -4.79 -5.26 25.61
N GLY A 17 -5.77 -4.70 26.30
CA GLY A 17 -7.08 -5.33 26.45
C GLY A 17 -7.64 -5.58 25.07
N SER A 18 -7.92 -6.85 24.77
CA SER A 18 -8.66 -7.24 23.58
C SER A 18 -9.95 -6.42 23.49
N ILE A 19 -10.14 -5.69 22.39
CA ILE A 19 -11.40 -5.01 22.07
C ILE A 19 -12.49 -6.11 22.05
N PRO A 20 -13.63 -5.92 22.75
CA PRO A 20 -14.74 -6.86 22.64
C PRO A 20 -15.20 -6.98 21.18
N ASN A 21 -15.51 -8.20 20.72
CA ASN A 21 -15.85 -8.44 19.31
C ASN A 21 -16.98 -7.53 18.80
N GLU A 22 -17.98 -7.20 19.63
CA GLU A 22 -19.08 -6.32 19.26
C GLU A 22 -18.64 -4.87 18.97
N ASP A 23 -17.60 -4.39 19.66
CA ASP A 23 -17.03 -3.06 19.42
C ASP A 23 -16.13 -3.08 18.18
N LEU A 24 -15.46 -4.21 17.91
CA LEU A 24 -14.71 -4.42 16.68
C LEU A 24 -15.65 -4.44 15.46
N ASP A 25 -16.76 -5.17 15.52
CA ASP A 25 -17.74 -5.24 14.43
C ASP A 25 -18.36 -3.87 14.13
N ARG A 26 -18.66 -3.08 15.17
CA ARG A 26 -19.15 -1.69 15.01
C ARG A 26 -18.11 -0.79 14.37
N LEU A 27 -16.84 -0.94 14.74
CA LEU A 27 -15.75 -0.16 14.16
C LEU A 27 -15.60 -0.47 12.67
N ILE A 28 -15.59 -1.76 12.30
CA ILE A 28 -15.52 -2.20 10.91
C ILE A 28 -16.69 -1.62 10.11
N ALA A 29 -17.93 -1.77 10.61
CA ALA A 29 -19.11 -1.25 9.91
C ALA A 29 -19.11 0.28 9.75
N ALA A 30 -18.53 1.02 10.71
CA ALA A 30 -18.39 2.47 10.61
C ALA A 30 -17.36 2.86 9.54
N THR A 31 -16.21 2.17 9.49
CA THR A 31 -15.19 2.36 8.45
C THR A 31 -15.73 2.03 7.06
N ASP A 32 -16.45 0.91 6.90
CA ASP A 32 -17.06 0.53 5.62
C ASP A 32 -18.07 1.59 5.14
N ALA A 33 -18.85 2.16 6.05
CA ALA A 33 -19.82 3.19 5.73
C ALA A 33 -19.15 4.51 5.31
N GLU A 34 -18.05 4.87 5.96
CA GLU A 34 -17.22 6.04 5.63
C GLU A 34 -16.61 5.90 4.23
N HIS A 35 -15.98 4.75 3.93
CA HIS A 35 -15.44 4.45 2.61
C HIS A 35 -16.53 4.50 1.54
N ALA A 36 -17.69 3.87 1.78
CA ALA A 36 -18.81 3.88 0.84
C ALA A 36 -19.37 5.30 0.57
N GLU A 37 -19.37 6.19 1.57
CA GLU A 37 -19.75 7.59 1.39
C GLU A 37 -18.74 8.34 0.52
N LEU A 38 -17.45 8.15 0.77
CA LEU A 38 -16.38 8.75 -0.04
C LEU A 38 -16.40 8.24 -1.47
N ASP A 39 -16.56 6.93 -1.69
CA ASP A 39 -16.70 6.34 -3.01
C ASP A 39 -17.87 6.92 -3.79
N ALA A 40 -19.04 7.06 -3.15
CA ALA A 40 -20.19 7.67 -3.78
C ALA A 40 -19.94 9.15 -4.14
N LYS A 41 -19.26 9.89 -3.25
CA LYS A 41 -18.94 11.31 -3.44
C LYS A 41 -17.93 11.52 -4.58
N TYR A 42 -16.93 10.65 -4.72
CA TYR A 42 -15.85 10.77 -5.71
C TYR A 42 -15.98 9.80 -6.90
N ALA A 43 -17.14 9.15 -7.07
CA ALA A 43 -17.45 8.29 -8.22
C ALA A 43 -17.29 8.97 -9.59
N HIS A 44 -17.28 10.31 -9.63
CA HIS A 44 -17.07 11.11 -10.83
C HIS A 44 -15.59 11.27 -11.22
N VAL A 45 -14.66 10.91 -10.34
CA VAL A 45 -13.21 11.00 -10.58
C VAL A 45 -12.73 9.73 -11.29
N PRO A 46 -12.33 9.81 -12.58
CA PRO A 46 -11.89 8.63 -13.30
C PRO A 46 -10.60 8.06 -12.69
N PRO A 47 -10.41 6.74 -12.74
CA PRO A 47 -9.13 6.12 -12.35
C PRO A 47 -8.00 6.60 -13.27
N PRO A 48 -6.74 6.58 -12.81
CA PRO A 48 -5.59 6.79 -13.67
C PRO A 48 -5.62 5.81 -14.85
N ALA A 49 -5.20 6.25 -16.04
CA ALA A 49 -5.29 5.43 -17.24
C ALA A 49 -4.43 4.15 -17.18
N ASP A 50 -3.37 4.19 -16.36
CA ASP A 50 -2.42 3.12 -16.07
C ASP A 50 -2.88 2.19 -14.93
N ALA A 51 -3.94 2.53 -14.21
CA ALA A 51 -4.45 1.70 -13.13
C ALA A 51 -5.15 0.43 -13.65
N ARG A 52 -4.77 -0.72 -13.10
CA ARG A 52 -5.46 -2.01 -13.28
C ARG A 52 -6.43 -2.30 -12.15
N GLU A 53 -6.13 -1.79 -10.97
CA GLU A 53 -6.95 -1.90 -9.77
C GLU A 53 -6.94 -0.56 -9.03
N VAL A 54 -8.09 -0.16 -8.48
CA VAL A 54 -8.22 1.01 -7.61
C VAL A 54 -8.89 0.57 -6.32
N HIS A 55 -8.39 1.06 -5.20
CA HIS A 55 -8.95 0.84 -3.88
C HIS A 55 -9.94 1.97 -3.54
N ASP A 56 -10.63 1.79 -2.42
CA ASP A 56 -11.59 2.76 -1.89
C ASP A 56 -10.92 4.11 -1.59
N TRP A 57 -11.72 5.17 -1.57
CA TRP A 57 -11.27 6.48 -1.11
C TRP A 57 -11.14 6.52 0.42
N GLU A 58 -10.02 7.08 0.89
CA GLU A 58 -9.70 7.21 2.32
C GLU A 58 -9.43 8.68 2.68
N ASP A 59 -9.94 9.12 3.83
CA ASP A 59 -9.56 10.41 4.43
C ASP A 59 -8.31 10.23 5.30
N ASN A 60 -7.15 10.51 4.70
CA ASN A 60 -5.86 10.44 5.39
C ASN A 60 -5.50 11.74 6.16
N GLY A 61 -6.49 12.60 6.43
CA GLY A 61 -6.31 13.88 7.12
C GLY A 61 -5.70 14.98 6.23
N GLY A 62 -5.69 14.77 4.91
CA GLY A 62 -5.29 15.75 3.90
C GLY A 62 -6.40 16.75 3.57
N GLU A 63 -6.15 17.64 2.60
CA GLU A 63 -7.18 18.59 2.13
C GLU A 63 -8.28 17.89 1.31
N LEU A 64 -7.92 16.81 0.61
CA LEU A 64 -8.81 15.96 -0.14
C LEU A 64 -8.49 14.49 0.18
N PRO A 65 -9.48 13.58 0.14
CA PRO A 65 -9.22 12.17 0.28
C PRO A 65 -8.37 11.65 -0.88
N GLU A 66 -7.71 10.53 -0.63
CA GLU A 66 -6.85 9.86 -1.59
C GLU A 66 -7.29 8.40 -1.72
N ARG A 67 -6.97 7.78 -2.85
CA ARG A 67 -7.10 6.34 -3.04
C ARG A 67 -5.80 5.76 -3.56
N HIS A 68 -5.52 4.55 -3.13
CA HIS A 68 -4.42 3.75 -3.66
C HIS A 68 -4.85 3.09 -4.96
N PHE A 69 -3.94 2.96 -5.93
CA PHE A 69 -4.16 2.17 -7.14
C PHE A 69 -2.94 1.31 -7.46
N TRP A 70 -3.19 0.18 -8.13
CA TRP A 70 -2.16 -0.71 -8.64
C TRP A 70 -2.21 -0.67 -10.17
N GLY A 71 -1.04 -0.45 -10.77
CA GLY A 71 -0.84 -0.42 -12.21
C GLY A 71 -0.37 -1.78 -12.74
N THR A 72 0.64 -1.76 -13.61
CA THR A 72 1.25 -2.97 -14.17
C THR A 72 1.81 -3.88 -13.07
N LEU A 73 1.62 -5.19 -13.24
CA LEU A 73 2.17 -6.26 -12.43
C LEU A 73 2.88 -7.27 -13.36
N ILE A 74 4.14 -7.58 -13.05
CA ILE A 74 4.97 -8.56 -13.74
C ILE A 74 5.37 -9.65 -12.73
N GLU A 75 4.82 -10.84 -12.90
CA GLU A 75 5.16 -12.02 -12.09
C GLU A 75 6.53 -12.58 -12.49
N CYS A 76 7.41 -12.78 -11.51
CA CYS A 76 8.81 -13.16 -11.68
C CYS A 76 9.13 -14.57 -11.14
N GLY A 77 8.10 -15.38 -10.92
CA GLY A 77 8.20 -16.73 -10.36
C GLY A 77 6.99 -17.06 -9.49
N GLN A 78 7.08 -18.15 -8.73
CA GLN A 78 6.11 -18.37 -7.65
C GLN A 78 6.44 -17.40 -6.52
N ASN A 79 5.47 -16.58 -6.14
CA ASN A 79 5.53 -15.69 -4.97
C ASN A 79 6.49 -14.49 -5.08
N ALA A 80 6.91 -14.10 -6.28
CA ALA A 80 7.73 -12.91 -6.50
C ALA A 80 7.28 -12.14 -7.74
N GLY A 81 7.33 -10.81 -7.68
CA GLY A 81 6.91 -9.96 -8.79
C GLY A 81 7.30 -8.50 -8.59
N VAL A 82 7.03 -7.71 -9.62
CA VAL A 82 7.22 -6.25 -9.64
C VAL A 82 5.91 -5.58 -10.06
N SER A 83 5.50 -4.54 -9.35
CA SER A 83 4.26 -3.82 -9.61
C SER A 83 4.41 -2.32 -9.50
N VAL A 84 3.56 -1.57 -10.21
CA VAL A 84 3.40 -0.12 -10.03
C VAL A 84 2.29 0.14 -9.03
N HIS A 85 2.57 1.01 -8.08
CA HIS A 85 1.59 1.50 -7.11
C HIS A 85 1.56 3.02 -7.16
N GLY A 86 0.45 3.63 -6.74
CA GLY A 86 0.35 5.08 -6.67
C GLY A 86 -0.85 5.57 -5.87
N PHE A 87 -0.85 6.87 -5.59
CA PHE A 87 -1.96 7.56 -4.96
C PHE A 87 -2.61 8.54 -5.94
N GLN A 88 -3.95 8.55 -5.95
CA GLN A 88 -4.74 9.55 -6.65
C GLN A 88 -5.57 10.33 -5.62
N ARG A 89 -5.58 11.65 -5.74
CA ARG A 89 -6.37 12.55 -4.90
C ARG A 89 -7.77 12.79 -5.49
N GLY A 90 -8.73 13.20 -4.66
CA GLY A 90 -10.13 13.43 -5.04
C GLY A 90 -10.38 14.51 -6.11
N ASP A 91 -9.37 15.25 -6.56
CA ASP A 91 -9.42 16.14 -7.73
C ASP A 91 -8.95 15.46 -9.03
N GLY A 92 -8.60 14.17 -8.96
CA GLY A 92 -8.11 13.35 -10.07
C GLY A 92 -6.61 13.38 -10.27
N VAL A 93 -5.86 14.20 -9.53
CA VAL A 93 -4.40 14.29 -9.65
C VAL A 93 -3.75 13.05 -9.05
N VAL A 94 -2.85 12.41 -9.80
CA VAL A 94 -1.94 11.39 -9.25
C VAL A 94 -0.82 12.12 -8.50
N THR A 95 -0.72 11.88 -7.20
CA THR A 95 0.25 12.55 -6.33
C THR A 95 1.58 11.82 -6.30
N GLU A 96 1.55 10.49 -6.39
CA GLU A 96 2.73 9.63 -6.30
C GLU A 96 2.58 8.38 -7.16
N ARG A 97 3.71 7.91 -7.70
CA ARG A 97 3.88 6.58 -8.30
C ARG A 97 5.20 5.99 -7.84
N TRP A 98 5.19 4.70 -7.51
CA TRP A 98 6.41 3.98 -7.13
C TRP A 98 6.37 2.52 -7.59
N ILE A 99 7.56 1.93 -7.69
CA ILE A 99 7.76 0.54 -8.06
C ILE A 99 7.88 -0.31 -6.79
N VAL A 100 7.11 -1.38 -6.70
CA VAL A 100 7.16 -2.35 -5.62
C VAL A 100 7.66 -3.67 -6.16
N ALA A 101 8.82 -4.12 -5.70
CA ALA A 101 9.27 -5.50 -5.87
C ALA A 101 8.93 -6.29 -4.59
N TYR A 102 8.30 -7.44 -4.75
CA TYR A 102 7.95 -8.33 -3.63
C TYR A 102 8.49 -9.74 -3.86
N ASN A 103 8.71 -10.43 -2.75
CA ASN A 103 8.94 -11.86 -2.70
C ASN A 103 8.51 -12.37 -1.31
N THR A 104 7.63 -13.36 -1.25
CA THR A 104 7.18 -13.93 0.04
C THR A 104 7.97 -15.16 0.47
N ASP A 105 8.87 -15.66 -0.38
CA ASP A 105 9.72 -16.84 -0.12
C ASP A 105 11.22 -16.49 -0.14
N GLU A 106 12.09 -17.51 -0.09
CA GLU A 106 13.54 -17.32 -0.30
C GLU A 106 13.84 -16.85 -1.73
N MET A 107 14.56 -15.74 -1.86
CA MET A 107 14.96 -15.20 -3.17
C MET A 107 16.13 -15.98 -3.74
N ILE A 108 15.87 -16.91 -4.66
CA ILE A 108 16.92 -17.62 -5.40
C ILE A 108 17.42 -16.81 -6.60
N ALA A 109 18.64 -17.12 -7.06
CA ALA A 109 19.30 -16.34 -8.12
C ALA A 109 18.51 -16.23 -9.45
N PRO A 110 17.81 -17.27 -9.96
CA PRO A 110 16.96 -17.12 -11.14
C PRO A 110 15.83 -16.10 -10.93
N THR A 111 15.07 -16.21 -9.84
CA THR A 111 14.00 -15.26 -9.49
C THR A 111 14.52 -13.85 -9.33
N ALA A 112 15.67 -13.66 -8.67
CA ALA A 112 16.30 -12.35 -8.51
C ALA A 112 16.62 -11.69 -9.86
N ARG A 113 17.07 -12.47 -10.85
CA ARG A 113 17.34 -11.95 -12.21
C ARG A 113 16.04 -11.56 -12.92
N SER A 114 15.00 -12.38 -12.83
CA SER A 114 13.69 -12.04 -13.41
C SER A 114 13.09 -10.79 -12.77
N VAL A 115 13.20 -10.61 -11.45
CA VAL A 115 12.79 -9.38 -10.76
C VAL A 115 13.60 -8.18 -11.26
N ALA A 116 14.92 -8.32 -11.46
CA ALA A 116 15.74 -7.23 -11.98
C ALA A 116 15.35 -6.83 -13.41
N GLU A 117 15.03 -7.79 -14.28
CA GLU A 117 14.52 -7.52 -15.63
C GLU A 117 13.16 -6.79 -15.59
N ALA A 118 12.24 -7.26 -14.75
CA ALA A 118 10.94 -6.63 -14.56
C ALA A 118 11.04 -5.21 -13.98
N LEU A 119 12.01 -4.94 -13.11
CA LEU A 119 12.27 -3.59 -12.60
C LEU A 119 12.66 -2.62 -13.72
N PHE A 120 13.46 -3.05 -14.70
CA PHE A 120 13.80 -2.20 -15.84
C PHE A 120 12.57 -1.94 -16.72
N GLU A 121 11.77 -2.98 -17.01
CA GLU A 121 10.55 -2.83 -17.81
C GLU A 121 9.56 -1.85 -17.17
N VAL A 122 9.34 -1.96 -15.86
CA VAL A 122 8.44 -1.06 -15.13
C VAL A 122 9.03 0.36 -15.00
N ALA A 123 10.35 0.51 -14.90
CA ALA A 123 10.98 1.82 -14.91
C ALA A 123 10.78 2.53 -16.26
N ASP A 124 10.98 1.81 -17.37
CA ASP A 124 10.75 2.34 -18.72
C ASP A 124 9.28 2.75 -18.93
N GLU A 125 8.33 1.98 -18.37
CA GLU A 125 6.89 2.33 -18.36
C GLU A 125 6.63 3.65 -17.63
N LEU A 126 7.18 3.82 -16.42
CA LEU A 126 6.99 5.04 -15.63
C LEU A 126 7.64 6.27 -16.30
N ASP A 127 8.81 6.11 -16.92
CA ASP A 127 9.44 7.19 -17.68
C ASP A 127 8.53 7.64 -18.84
N ALA A 128 7.95 6.69 -19.57
CA ALA A 128 7.02 7.00 -20.67
C ALA A 128 5.74 7.72 -20.18
N ILE A 129 5.19 7.33 -19.03
CA ILE A 129 4.03 8.00 -18.43
C ILE A 129 4.39 9.45 -18.06
N GLN A 130 5.51 9.64 -17.36
CA GLN A 130 5.98 10.96 -16.93
C GLN A 130 6.27 11.90 -18.12
N GLU A 131 6.73 11.36 -19.24
CA GLU A 131 6.91 12.15 -20.47
C GLU A 131 5.57 12.55 -21.11
N SER A 132 4.55 11.71 -21.01
CA SER A 132 3.21 11.99 -21.56
C SER A 132 2.39 12.99 -20.73
N GLU A 133 2.72 13.15 -19.44
CA GLU A 133 2.05 14.06 -18.52
C GLU A 133 2.64 15.49 -18.51
N LYS A 134 3.74 15.73 -19.25
CA LYS A 134 4.36 17.06 -19.43
C LYS A 134 3.67 17.89 -20.51
#